data_AF-A0A494YUD2-F1
#
_entry.id   AF-A0A494YUD2-F1
#
_cell.length_a   1.000
_cell.length_b   1.000
_cell.length_c   1.000
_cell.angle_alpha   90.00
_cell.angle_beta   90.00
_cell.angle_gamma   90.00
#
_symmetry.space_group_name_H-M   'P 1'
#
loop_
_entity.id
_entity.type
_entity.pdbx_description
1 polymer ?
#
loop_
_entity_poly.entity_id
_entity_poly.type
_entity_poly.pdbx_seq_one_letter_code
_entity_poly.pdbx_strand_id
1 'polypeptide(L)' 'MGKNIKKKDMDKQLLASIFSFEKEWKQIQSIMDRSIDPTQDGYVQLAIAEAKYVYALREARHRRLSAIR' A
#
# COMPACT_ATOMS: atom_id res chain seq x y z
N MET A 1 25.52 10.24 13.80
CA MET A 1 24.41 11.22 13.97
C MET A 1 23.11 10.56 13.54
N GLY A 2 22.20 10.28 14.48
CA GLY A 2 20.86 9.77 14.13
C GLY A 2 20.04 10.87 13.47
N LYS A 3 19.44 10.61 12.32
CA LYS A 3 18.51 11.56 11.68
C LYS A 3 17.29 11.70 12.58
N ASN A 4 17.08 12.87 13.18
CA ASN A 4 15.83 13.20 13.89
C ASN A 4 14.70 13.32 12.87
N ILE A 5 14.10 12.18 12.51
CA ILE A 5 12.92 12.12 11.64
C ILE A 5 11.75 12.72 12.43
N LYS A 6 11.13 13.77 11.90
CA LYS A 6 9.96 14.38 12.54
C LYS A 6 8.73 13.53 12.25
N LYS A 7 7.83 13.42 13.23
CA LYS A 7 6.52 12.73 13.07
C LYS A 7 5.79 13.15 11.78
N LYS A 8 5.83 14.44 11.45
CA LYS A 8 5.23 15.01 10.23
C LYS A 8 5.81 14.43 8.93
N ASP A 9 7.09 14.09 8.92
CA ASP A 9 7.74 13.49 7.76
C ASP A 9 7.33 12.02 7.61
N MET A 10 7.18 11.29 8.72
CA MET A 10 6.64 9.92 8.71
C MET A 10 5.18 9.88 8.25
N ASP A 11 4.37 10.85 8.68
CA ASP A 11 2.95 10.92 8.28
C ASP A 11 2.83 11.22 6.78
N LYS A 12 3.68 12.11 6.23
CA LYS A 12 3.78 12.33 4.78
C LYS A 12 4.20 11.08 4.03
N GLN A 13 5.19 10.34 4.55
CA GLN A 13 5.64 9.09 3.95
C GLN A 13 4.53 8.04 3.96
N LEU A 14 3.78 7.91 5.05
CA LEU A 14 2.65 6.99 5.14
C LEU A 14 1.58 7.31 4.08
N LEU A 15 1.20 8.59 3.96
CA LEU A 15 0.25 9.03 2.94
C LEU A 15 0.76 8.73 1.52
N ALA A 16 2.02 9.01 1.22
CA ALA A 16 2.62 8.69 -0.08
C ALA A 16 2.63 7.17 -0.35
N SER A 17 2.95 6.36 0.66
CA SER A 17 2.97 4.89 0.55
C SER A 17 1.57 4.32 0.28
N ILE A 18 0.51 4.89 0.85
CA ILE A 18 -0.87 4.46 0.58
C ILE A 18 -1.17 4.52 -0.93
N PHE A 19 -0.84 5.64 -1.59
CA PHE A 19 -1.05 5.78 -3.03
C PHE A 19 -0.18 4.81 -3.85
N SER A 20 1.05 4.56 -3.41
CA SER A 20 1.93 3.58 -4.05
C SER A 20 1.38 2.16 -3.94
N PHE A 21 0.93 1.76 -2.76
CA PHE A 21 0.37 0.42 -2.53
C PHE A 21 -0.96 0.22 -3.25
N GLU A 22 -1.81 1.26 -3.34
CA GLU A 22 -3.03 1.18 -4.14
C GLU A 22 -2.71 0.92 -5.62
N LYS A 23 -1.73 1.65 -6.16
CA LYS A 23 -1.30 1.48 -7.55
C LYS A 23 -0.71 0.09 -7.80
N GLU A 24 0.16 -0.38 -6.92
CA GLU A 24 0.77 -1.72 -6.96
C GLU A 24 -0.32 -2.80 -6.94
N TRP A 25 -1.24 -2.73 -5.97
CA TRP A 25 -2.33 -3.67 -5.83
C TRP A 25 -3.21 -3.72 -7.08
N LYS A 26 -3.68 -2.57 -7.57
CA LYS A 26 -4.53 -2.51 -8.78
C LYS A 26 -3.79 -3.00 -10.02
N GLN A 27 -2.49 -2.76 -10.12
CA GLN A 27 -1.68 -3.27 -11.22
C GLN A 27 -1.59 -4.80 -11.19
N ILE A 28 -1.27 -5.39 -10.05
CA ILE A 28 -1.19 -6.85 -9.89
C ILE A 28 -2.57 -7.47 -10.12
N GLN A 29 -3.62 -6.88 -9.57
CA GLN A 29 -5.01 -7.31 -9.78
C GLN A 29 -5.36 -7.32 -11.27
N SER A 30 -5.08 -6.23 -11.99
CA SER A 30 -5.36 -6.16 -13.43
C SER A 30 -4.57 -7.19 -14.27
N ILE A 31 -3.38 -7.61 -13.82
CA ILE A 31 -2.60 -8.66 -14.50
C ILE A 31 -3.24 -10.02 -14.23
N MET A 32 -3.59 -10.30 -12.97
CA MET A 32 -4.22 -11.55 -12.56
C MET A 32 -5.57 -11.75 -13.24
N ASP A 33 -6.40 -10.71 -13.30
CA ASP A 33 -7.73 -10.75 -13.95
C ASP A 33 -7.67 -11.05 -15.46
N ARG A 34 -6.52 -10.78 -16.10
CA ARG A 34 -6.31 -11.01 -17.54
C ARG A 34 -5.47 -12.26 -17.82
N SER A 35 -5.02 -12.95 -16.78
CA SER A 35 -4.18 -14.13 -16.91
C SER A 35 -5.02 -15.35 -17.26
N ILE A 36 -4.65 -16.05 -18.33
CA ILE A 36 -5.29 -17.30 -18.75
C ILE A 36 -4.88 -18.46 -17.83
N ASP A 37 -3.66 -18.40 -17.28
CA ASP A 37 -3.13 -19.37 -16.31
C ASP A 37 -2.36 -18.63 -15.19
N PRO A 38 -3.07 -18.07 -14.20
CA PRO A 38 -2.45 -17.40 -13.06
C PRO A 38 -1.74 -18.40 -12.14
N THR A 39 -0.48 -18.10 -11.81
CA THR A 39 0.32 -18.94 -10.91
C THR A 39 -0.05 -18.73 -9.45
N GLN A 40 0.27 -19.71 -8.60
CA GLN A 40 0.10 -19.59 -7.15
C GLN A 40 0.86 -18.39 -6.57
N ASP A 41 2.08 -18.14 -7.07
CA ASP A 41 2.87 -16.97 -6.67
C ASP A 41 2.17 -15.66 -7.03
N GLY A 42 1.46 -15.61 -8.16
CA GLY A 42 0.64 -14.46 -8.54
C GLY A 42 -0.46 -14.16 -7.52
N TYR A 43 -1.17 -15.19 -7.05
CA TYR A 43 -2.18 -15.03 -5.99
C TYR A 43 -1.58 -14.58 -4.67
N VAL A 44 -0.42 -15.13 -4.29
CA VAL A 44 0.31 -14.71 -3.09
C VAL A 44 0.73 -13.24 -3.19
N GLN A 45 1.27 -12.81 -4.34
CA GLN A 45 1.65 -11.42 -4.56
C GLN A 45 0.44 -10.47 -4.50
N LEU A 46 -0.69 -10.86 -5.10
CA LEU A 46 -1.93 -10.10 -5.04
C LEU A 46 -2.40 -9.90 -3.59
N ALA A 47 -2.43 -10.99 -2.81
CA ALA A 47 -2.83 -10.95 -1.40
C ALA A 47 -1.88 -10.09 -0.54
N ILE A 48 -0.58 -10.16 -0.78
CA ILE A 48 0.41 -9.34 -0.08
C ILE A 48 0.24 -7.86 -0.42
N ALA A 49 0.02 -7.52 -1.69
CA ALA A 49 -0.17 -6.13 -2.13
C ALA A 49 -1.44 -5.53 -1.53
N GLU A 50 -2.54 -6.28 -1.52
CA GLU A 50 -3.79 -5.89 -0.87
C GLU A 50 -3.58 -5.67 0.63
N ALA A 51 -2.91 -6.61 1.32
CA ALA A 51 -2.65 -6.52 2.74
C ALA A 51 -1.82 -5.27 3.10
N LYS A 52 -0.79 -4.93 2.30
CA LYS A 52 -0.01 -3.69 2.46
C LYS A 52 -0.89 -2.45 2.36
N TYR A 53 -1.75 -2.37 1.35
CA TYR A 53 -2.66 -1.25 1.14
C TYR A 53 -3.63 -1.09 2.31
N VAL A 54 -4.35 -2.16 2.66
CA VAL A 54 -5.33 -2.15 3.76
C VAL A 54 -4.67 -1.82 5.10
N TYR A 55 -3.49 -2.36 5.37
CA TYR A 55 -2.74 -2.05 6.58
C TYR A 55 -2.36 -0.57 6.66
N ALA A 56 -1.84 0.00 5.56
CA ALA A 56 -1.47 1.41 5.52
C ALA A 56 -2.68 2.33 5.74
N LEU A 57 -3.85 2.00 5.19
CA LEU A 57 -5.11 2.72 5.46
C LEU A 57 -5.51 2.65 6.94
N ARG A 58 -5.42 1.47 7.56
CA ARG A 58 -5.71 1.29 8.99
C ARG A 58 -4.79 2.15 9.85
N GLU A 59 -3.51 2.21 9.50
CA GLU A 59 -2.51 3.02 10.20
C GLU A 59 -2.79 4.53 10.04
N ALA A 60 -3.12 4.99 8.84
CA ALA A 60 -3.49 6.39 8.63
C ALA A 60 -4.73 6.78 9.45
N ARG A 61 -5.73 5.88 9.51
CA ARG A 61 -6.91 6.07 10.36
C ARG A 61 -6.55 6.11 11.84
N HIS A 62 -5.67 5.22 12.31
CA HIS A 62 -5.20 5.21 13.70
C HIS A 62 -4.51 6.53 14.07
N ARG A 63 -3.74 7.09 13.15
CA ARG A 63 -3.06 8.39 13.30
C ARG A 63 -3.95 9.60 13.05
N ARG A 64 -5.23 9.40 12.72
CA ARG A 64 -6.20 10.45 12.35
C ARG A 64 -5.70 11.32 11.19
N LEU A 65 -4.96 10.71 10.26
CA LEU A 65 -4.53 11.37 9.03
C LEU A 65 -5.66 11.30 8.03
N SER A 66 -6.04 12.47 7.52
CA SER A 66 -6.95 12.56 6.39
C SER A 66 -6.15 12.33 5.12
N ALA A 67 -6.45 11.25 4.39
CA ALA A 67 -5.97 11.03 3.03
C ALA A 67 -6.86 11.75 1.99
N ILE A 68 -7.56 12.81 2.39
CA ILE A 68 -8.35 13.65 1.48
C ILE A 68 -7.36 14.43 0.62
N ARG A 69 -7.49 14.24 -0.68
CA ARG A 69 -6.88 15.08 -1.70
C ARG A 69 -7.78 16.29 -1.96
#